data_AF-A0A7W9Z0T2-F1
#
_entry.id   AF-A0A7W9Z0T2-F1
#
_cell.length_a   1.000
_cell.length_b   1.000
_cell.length_c   1.000
_cell.angle_alpha   90.00
_cell.angle_beta   90.00
_cell.angle_gamma   90.00
#
_symmetry.space_group_name_H-M   'P 1'
#
loop_
_entity.id
_entity.type
_entity.pdbx_description
1 polymer ?
#
loop_
_entity_poly.entity_id
_entity_poly.type
_entity_poly.pdbx_seq_one_letter_code
_entity_poly.pdbx_strand_id
1 'polypeptide(L)' 'MTPERRREIFDRVVDRWAQRGFQFETSPLFRASVDDWIEGRISIQELKQRYSEFLRTHSHRASRLPVTETEF' A
#
# COMPACT_ATOMS: atom_id res chain seq x y z
N MET A 1 4.50 -17.31 -1.67
CA MET A 1 5.48 -16.19 -1.66
C MET A 1 6.01 -16.05 -0.25
N THR A 2 7.33 -15.99 -0.07
CA THR A 2 7.92 -15.88 1.27
C THR A 2 7.85 -14.45 1.79
N PRO A 3 7.91 -14.22 3.11
CA PRO A 3 7.91 -12.87 3.68
C PRO A 3 9.02 -11.96 3.15
N GLU A 4 10.22 -12.51 2.90
CA GLU A 4 11.35 -11.77 2.35
C GLU A 4 11.02 -11.24 0.96
N ARG A 5 10.41 -12.08 0.12
CA ARG A 5 9.98 -11.66 -1.22
C ARG A 5 8.89 -10.61 -1.18
N ARG A 6 7.96 -10.69 -0.22
CA ARG A 6 6.93 -9.66 -0.03
C ARG A 6 7.53 -8.32 0.38
N ARG A 7 8.52 -8.36 1.27
CA ARG A 7 9.26 -7.18 1.71
C ARG A 7 10.04 -6.52 0.59
N GLU A 8 10.76 -7.30 -0.23
CA GLU A 8 11.42 -6.78 -1.44
C GLU A 8 10.44 -6.08 -2.39
N ILE A 9 9.23 -6.64 -2.56
CA ILE A 9 8.19 -6.01 -3.40
C ILE A 9 7.74 -4.69 -2.79
N PHE A 10 7.49 -4.65 -1.48
CA PHE A 10 7.09 -3.44 -0.79
C PHE A 10 8.16 -2.34 -0.91
N ASP A 11 9.42 -2.67 -0.60
CA ASP A 11 10.54 -1.72 -0.67
C ASP A 11 10.70 -1.15 -2.08
N ARG A 12 10.57 -1.99 -3.14
CA ARG A 12 10.59 -1.52 -4.54
C ARG A 12 9.46 -0.57 -4.89
N VAL A 13 8.27 -0.77 -4.32
CA VAL A 13 7.14 0.13 -4.53
C VAL A 13 7.40 1.48 -3.86
N VAL A 14 7.89 1.46 -2.62
CA VAL A 14 8.25 2.67 -1.87
C VAL A 14 9.32 3.47 -2.61
N ASP A 15 10.41 2.82 -3.03
CA ASP A 15 11.49 3.46 -3.79
C ASP A 15 10.99 4.08 -5.09
N ARG A 16 10.14 3.35 -5.84
CA ARG A 16 9.55 3.85 -7.09
C ARG A 16 8.69 5.09 -6.85
N TRP A 17 7.94 5.13 -5.74
CA TRP A 17 7.12 6.29 -5.38
C TRP A 17 7.99 7.49 -4.99
N ALA A 18 9.03 7.26 -4.19
CA ALA A 18 9.98 8.28 -3.81
C ALA A 18 10.71 8.89 -5.03
N GLN A 19 11.16 8.05 -5.97
CA GLN A 19 11.78 8.50 -7.24
C GLN A 19 10.84 9.34 -8.11
N ARG A 20 9.53 9.15 -7.98
CA ARG A 20 8.50 9.93 -8.68
C ARG A 20 8.07 11.19 -7.91
N GLY A 21 8.67 11.48 -6.77
CA GLY A 21 8.36 12.64 -5.94
C GLY A 21 7.05 12.52 -5.15
N PHE A 22 6.46 11.32 -5.05
CA PHE A 22 5.27 11.08 -4.26
C PHE A 22 5.65 10.77 -2.81
N GLN A 23 4.91 11.36 -1.87
CA GLN A 23 4.97 10.92 -0.48
C GLN A 23 4.25 9.58 -0.36
N PHE A 24 4.96 8.58 0.14
CA PHE A 24 4.37 7.28 0.44
C PHE A 24 3.51 7.38 1.70
N GLU A 25 2.41 6.63 1.76
CA GLU A 25 1.51 6.62 2.93
C GLU A 25 2.27 6.12 4.17
N THR A 26 2.20 6.89 5.27
CA THR A 26 2.93 6.62 6.52
C THR A 26 2.01 6.29 7.69
N SER A 27 0.70 6.23 7.45
CA SER A 27 -0.31 5.86 8.44
C SER A 27 0.03 4.55 9.15
N PRO A 28 0.00 4.53 10.49
CA PRO A 28 0.23 3.31 11.27
C PRO A 28 -0.74 2.17 10.89
N LEU A 29 -1.98 2.50 10.52
CA LEU A 29 -3.00 1.52 10.10
C LEU A 29 -2.62 0.84 8.78
N PHE A 30 -2.11 1.62 7.82
CA PHE A 30 -1.65 1.08 6.56
C PHE A 30 -0.38 0.24 6.76
N ARG A 31 0.57 0.73 7.56
CA ARG A 31 1.79 0.00 7.92
C ARG A 31 1.49 -1.37 8.53
N ALA A 32 0.57 -1.44 9.48
CA ALA A 32 0.15 -2.70 10.10
C ALA A 32 -0.45 -3.69 9.07
N SER A 33 -1.25 -3.19 8.12
CA SER A 33 -1.79 -4.03 7.05
C SER A 33 -0.71 -4.56 6.11
N VAL A 34 0.34 -3.78 5.84
CA VAL A 34 1.51 -4.23 5.06
C VAL A 34 2.26 -5.33 5.81
N ASP A 35 2.48 -5.17 7.11
CA ASP A 35 3.17 -6.17 7.94
C ASP A 35 2.38 -7.49 7.96
N ASP A 36 1.06 -7.45 8.14
CA ASP A 36 0.19 -8.63 8.04
C ASP A 36 0.30 -9.32 6.69
N TRP A 37 0.42 -8.56 5.60
CA TRP A 37 0.61 -9.13 4.26
C TRP A 37 1.99 -9.76 4.12
N ILE A 38 3.05 -9.08 4.56
CA ILE A 38 4.44 -9.57 4.54
C ILE A 38 4.51 -10.92 5.26
N GLU A 39 3.98 -10.99 6.47
CA GLU A 39 3.92 -12.21 7.27
C GLU A 39 2.98 -13.29 6.68
N GLY A 40 2.11 -12.91 5.74
CA GLY A 40 1.19 -13.83 5.07
C GLY A 40 -0.08 -14.12 5.83
N ARG A 41 -0.38 -13.32 6.86
CA ARG A 41 -1.66 -13.36 7.57
C ARG A 41 -2.82 -12.91 6.68
N ILE A 42 -2.54 -12.02 5.72
CA ILE A 42 -3.52 -11.56 4.73
C ILE A 42 -3.02 -11.70 3.29
N SER A 43 -3.97 -11.75 2.35
CA SER A 43 -3.66 -11.76 0.92
C SER A 43 -3.33 -10.34 0.42
N ILE A 44 -2.74 -10.24 -0.79
CA ILE A 44 -2.53 -8.95 -1.44
C ILE A 44 -3.87 -8.27 -1.83
N GLN A 45 -4.91 -9.05 -2.08
CA GLN A 45 -6.25 -8.52 -2.38
C GLN A 45 -6.87 -7.88 -1.13
N GLU A 46 -6.72 -8.53 0.03
CA GLU A 46 -7.14 -8.01 1.32
C GLU A 46 -6.37 -6.71 1.68
N LEU A 47 -5.05 -6.67 1.46
CA LEU A 47 -4.27 -5.45 1.64
C LEU A 47 -4.79 -4.28 0.77
N LYS A 48 -5.09 -4.54 -0.51
CA LYS A 48 -5.67 -3.54 -1.41
C LYS A 48 -7.04 -3.07 -0.92
N GLN A 49 -7.89 -3.98 -0.44
CA GLN A 49 -9.20 -3.64 0.09
C GLN A 49 -9.09 -2.73 1.33
N ARG A 50 -8.25 -3.11 2.31
CA ARG A 50 -7.98 -2.31 3.51
C ARG A 50 -7.44 -0.93 3.16
N TYR A 51 -6.54 -0.85 2.17
CA TYR A 51 -6.02 0.44 1.70
C TYR A 51 -7.11 1.30 1.04
N SER A 52 -7.96 0.72 0.19
CA SER A 52 -9.10 1.42 -0.41
C SER A 52 -10.09 1.94 0.65
N GLU A 53 -10.37 1.14 1.68
CA GLU A 53 -11.24 1.56 2.79
C GLU A 53 -10.61 2.65 3.64
N PHE A 54 -9.30 2.55 3.92
CA PHE A 54 -8.53 3.61 4.55
C PHE A 54 -8.61 4.91 3.73
N LEU A 55 -8.38 4.84 2.42
CA LEU A 55 -8.51 6.00 1.54
C LEU A 55 -9.93 6.57 1.56
N ARG A 56 -10.99 5.75 1.53
CA ARG A 56 -12.38 6.25 1.62
C ARG A 56 -12.64 7.00 2.93
N THR A 57 -12.08 6.49 4.03
CA THR A 57 -12.26 7.08 5.37
C THR A 57 -11.42 8.35 5.56
N HIS A 58 -10.23 8.40 4.95
CA HIS A 58 -9.26 9.50 5.08
C HIS A 58 -9.26 10.50 3.90
N SER A 59 -10.05 10.26 2.85
CA SER A 59 -10.23 11.15 1.68
C SER A 59 -10.86 12.51 2.02
N HIS A 60 -11.34 12.71 3.26
CA HIS A 60 -11.72 14.04 3.73
C HIS A 60 -10.52 14.96 4.03
N ARG A 61 -9.25 14.49 3.96
CA ARG A 61 -8.08 15.33 4.25
C ARG A 61 -6.94 15.33 3.23
N ALA A 62 -6.89 14.40 2.28
CA ALA A 62 -5.80 14.35 1.31
C ALA A 62 -6.33 14.26 -0.12
N SER A 63 -6.74 15.41 -0.66
CA SER A 63 -6.79 15.57 -2.11
C SER A 63 -5.39 15.38 -2.67
N ARG A 64 -5.20 14.28 -3.42
CA ARG A 64 -4.27 14.05 -4.55
C ARG A 64 -3.64 12.67 -4.43
N LEU A 65 -4.23 11.67 -5.09
CA LEU A 65 -3.57 10.94 -6.18
C LEU A 65 -4.64 10.33 -7.11
N PRO A 66 -4.42 10.35 -8.45
CA PRO A 66 -5.28 9.66 -9.38
C PRO A 66 -5.07 8.15 -9.24
N VAL A 67 -6.16 7.42 -9.01
CA VAL A 67 -6.21 5.97 -9.16
C VAL A 67 -6.00 5.68 -10.65
N THR A 68 -4.77 5.36 -11.05
CA THR A 68 -4.55 4.72 -12.35
C THR A 68 -5.01 3.27 -12.20
N GLU A 69 -6.25 3.06 -12.60
CA GLU A 69 -6.80 1.78 -13.02
C GLU A 69 -5.87 1.22 -14.10
N THR A 70 -5.15 0.15 -13.78
CA THR A 70 -4.45 -0.66 -14.77
C THR A 70 -5.02 -2.04 -14.62
N GLU A 71 -6.04 -2.30 -15.43
CA GLU A 71 -6.61 -3.61 -15.66
C GLU A 71 -5.53 -4.56 -16.21
N PHE A 72 -5.63 -5.83 -15.81
CA PHE A 72 -4.77 -6.92 -16.27
C PHE A 72 -5.20 -7.42 -17.65
#